data_AF-A0A4R1MYC6-F1
#
_entry.id   AF-A0A4R1MYC6-F1
#
_cell.length_a   1.000
_cell.length_b   1.000
_cell.length_c   1.000
_cell.angle_alpha   90.00
_cell.angle_beta   90.00
_cell.angle_gamma   90.00
#
_symmetry.space_group_name_H-M   'P 1'
#
loop_
_entity.id
_entity.type
_entity.pdbx_description
1 polymer ?
#
loop_
_entity_poly.entity_id
_entity_poly.type
_entity_poly.pdbx_seq_one_letter_code
_entity_poly.pdbx_strand_id
1 'polypeptide(L)'
;MEKFDLIKHNKKMFNFTKNAAKGTYPSKKVAKIGSIIGTIIGAVLVLIGVVSSLLGSSWGVGSMIAGIISIISNILNLNRIK
;
A
#
# COMPACT_ATOMS: atom_id res chain seq x y z
N MET A 1 0.60 -28.72 -20.28
CA MET A 1 0.03 -27.84 -19.23
C MET A 1 -0.26 -28.70 -18.01
N GLU A 2 0.29 -28.37 -16.84
CA GLU A 2 -0.09 -29.06 -15.60
C GLU A 2 -1.59 -28.86 -15.35
N LYS A 3 -2.30 -29.92 -14.92
CA LYS A 3 -3.71 -29.79 -14.52
C LYS A 3 -3.80 -28.90 -13.28
N PHE A 4 -4.65 -27.88 -13.37
CA PHE A 4 -4.92 -26.98 -12.24
C PHE A 4 -5.61 -27.74 -11.10
N ASP A 5 -4.92 -27.86 -9.96
CA ASP A 5 -5.46 -28.49 -8.76
C ASP A 5 -6.20 -27.46 -7.89
N LEU A 6 -7.52 -27.49 -8.01
CA LEU A 6 -8.45 -26.65 -7.25
C LEU A 6 -8.30 -26.81 -5.73
N ILE A 7 -8.05 -28.02 -5.24
CA ILE A 7 -7.98 -28.31 -3.80
C ILE A 7 -6.69 -27.69 -3.24
N LYS A 8 -5.56 -27.88 -3.93
CA LYS A 8 -4.29 -27.28 -3.56
C LYS A 8 -4.35 -25.74 -3.59
N HIS A 9 -4.99 -25.17 -4.62
CA HIS A 9 -5.20 -23.72 -4.72
C HIS A 9 -6.01 -23.18 -3.54
N ASN A 10 -7.16 -23.80 -3.24
CA ASN A 10 -8.05 -23.33 -2.17
C ASN A 10 -7.39 -23.44 -0.79
N LYS A 11 -6.65 -24.52 -0.53
CA LYS A 11 -5.88 -24.69 0.72
C LYS A 11 -4.80 -23.61 0.86
N LYS A 12 -4.13 -23.24 -0.23
CA LYS A 12 -3.14 -22.16 -0.25
C LYS A 12 -3.79 -20.81 0.08
N MET A 13 -4.93 -20.48 -0.53
CA MET A 13 -5.62 -19.22 -0.22
C MET A 13 -6.14 -19.16 1.20
N PHE A 14 -6.73 -20.25 1.71
CA PHE A 14 -7.18 -20.30 3.09
C PHE A 14 -6.03 -20.02 4.08
N ASN A 15 -4.85 -20.60 3.84
CA ASN A 15 -3.67 -20.35 4.67
C ASN A 15 -3.18 -18.89 4.60
N PHE A 16 -3.22 -18.25 3.42
CA PHE A 16 -2.89 -16.82 3.31
C PHE A 16 -3.84 -15.96 4.12
N THR A 17 -5.15 -16.16 3.96
CA THR A 17 -6.16 -15.39 4.70
C THR A 17 -6.03 -15.60 6.21
N LYS A 18 -5.79 -16.85 6.66
CA LYS A 18 -5.56 -17.17 8.07
C LYS A 18 -4.33 -16.47 8.63
N ASN A 19 -3.24 -16.40 7.86
CA ASN A 19 -2.03 -15.71 8.28
C ASN A 19 -2.19 -14.18 8.24
N ALA A 20 -2.94 -13.65 7.28
CA ALA A 20 -3.29 -12.23 7.22
C ALA A 20 -4.14 -11.81 8.42
N ALA A 21 -5.15 -12.62 8.78
CA ALA A 21 -5.97 -12.41 9.98
C ALA A 21 -5.14 -12.43 11.28
N LYS A 22 -4.10 -13.25 11.33
CA LYS A 22 -3.14 -13.30 12.45
C LYS A 22 -2.09 -12.19 12.43
N GLY A 23 -2.06 -11.34 11.39
CA GLY A 23 -1.04 -10.32 11.21
C GLY A 23 0.36 -10.87 10.91
N THR A 24 0.48 -12.15 10.56
CA THR A 24 1.75 -12.80 10.21
C THR A 24 2.02 -12.80 8.70
N TYR A 25 1.06 -12.33 7.90
CA TYR A 25 1.18 -12.12 6.47
C TYR A 25 0.67 -10.72 6.07
N PRO A 26 1.36 -9.99 5.17
CA PRO A 26 2.67 -10.32 4.58
C PRO A 26 3.78 -10.34 5.63
N SER A 27 4.97 -10.86 5.27
CA SER A 27 6.11 -10.85 6.19
C SER A 27 6.50 -9.42 6.56
N LYS A 28 7.03 -9.20 7.78
CA LYS A 28 7.46 -7.86 8.23
C LYS A 28 8.37 -7.15 7.21
N LYS A 29 9.26 -7.90 6.54
CA LYS A 29 10.14 -7.38 5.49
C LYS A 29 9.36 -6.83 4.30
N VAL A 30 8.41 -7.61 3.77
CA VAL A 30 7.57 -7.21 2.63
C VAL A 30 6.69 -6.03 3.01
N ALA A 31 6.07 -6.06 4.20
CA ALA A 31 5.24 -4.97 4.70
C ALA A 31 6.04 -3.67 4.87
N LYS A 32 7.28 -3.75 5.35
CA LYS A 32 8.20 -2.60 5.47
C LYS A 32 8.56 -2.02 4.11
N ILE A 33 8.94 -2.85 3.14
CA ILE A 33 9.27 -2.41 1.77
C ILE A 33 8.04 -1.75 1.12
N GLY A 34 6.87 -2.39 1.23
CA GLY A 34 5.62 -1.84 0.71
C GLY A 34 5.30 -0.47 1.29
N SER A 35 5.52 -0.29 2.60
CA SER A 35 5.26 1.00 3.27
C SER A 35 6.26 2.09 2.87
N ILE A 36 7.53 1.74 2.62
CA ILE A 36 8.52 2.69 2.08
C ILE A 36 8.09 3.15 0.69
N ILE A 37 7.74 2.21 -0.20
CA ILE A 37 7.26 2.52 -1.56
C ILE A 37 5.99 3.37 -1.50
N GLY A 38 5.03 3.02 -0.64
CA GLY A 38 3.80 3.78 -0.45
C GLY A 38 4.05 5.22 0.01
N THR A 39 5.02 5.43 0.90
CA THR A 39 5.46 6.78 1.31
C THR A 39 6.04 7.57 0.14
N ILE A 40 6.88 6.95 -0.70
CA ILE A 40 7.47 7.60 -1.88
C ILE A 40 6.38 8.01 -2.88
N ILE A 41 5.42 7.11 -3.17
CA ILE A 41 4.28 7.40 -4.04
C ILE A 41 3.46 8.56 -3.47
N GLY A 42 3.23 8.56 -2.16
CA GLY A 42 2.55 9.67 -1.48
C GLY A 42 3.28 11.01 -1.64
N ALA A 43 4.61 11.03 -1.53
CA ALA A 43 5.40 12.24 -1.76
C ALA A 43 5.29 12.76 -3.21
N VAL A 44 5.30 11.85 -4.19
CA VAL A 44 5.09 12.21 -5.61
C VAL A 44 3.69 12.80 -5.83
N LEU A 45 2.64 12.22 -5.24
CA LEU A 45 1.27 12.75 -5.29
C LEU A 45 1.15 14.15 -4.69
N VAL A 46 1.87 14.43 -3.59
CA VAL A 46 1.93 15.77 -3.00
C VAL A 46 2.59 16.76 -3.96
N LEU A 47 3.74 16.40 -4.55
CA LEU A 47 4.44 17.26 -5.50
C LEU A 47 3.58 17.56 -6.74
N ILE A 48 2.93 16.55 -7.31
CA ILE A 48 2.00 16.72 -8.43
C ILE A 48 0.83 17.62 -8.02
N GLY A 49 0.28 17.41 -6.82
CA GLY A 49 -0.81 18.22 -6.28
C GLY A 49 -0.43 19.69 -6.14
N VAL A 50 0.77 19.99 -5.64
CA VAL A 50 1.29 21.36 -5.54
C VAL A 50 1.45 21.99 -6.93
N VAL A 51 2.13 21.32 -7.86
CA VAL A 51 2.36 21.85 -9.22
C VAL A 51 1.04 22.08 -9.95
N SER A 52 0.12 21.12 -9.91
CA SER A 52 -1.18 21.26 -10.59
C SER A 52 -2.07 22.34 -9.95
N SER A 53 -2.02 22.52 -8.63
CA SER A 53 -2.72 23.61 -7.94
C SER A 53 -2.17 24.98 -8.35
N LEU A 54 -0.83 25.10 -8.48
CA LEU A 54 -0.19 26.33 -8.98
C LEU A 54 -0.57 26.65 -10.44
N LEU A 55 -0.85 25.62 -11.24
CA LEU A 55 -1.35 25.75 -12.61
C LEU A 55 -2.87 26.02 -12.69
N GLY A 56 -3.53 26.27 -11.55
CA GLY A 56 -4.96 26.60 -11.49
C GLY A 56 -5.90 25.39 -11.57
N SER A 57 -5.37 24.18 -11.42
CA SER A 57 -6.17 22.96 -11.52
C SER A 57 -6.82 22.56 -10.20
N SER A 58 -8.15 22.42 -10.22
CA SER A 58 -8.95 22.03 -9.05
C SER A 58 -8.65 20.61 -8.53
N TRP A 59 -8.17 19.70 -9.39
CA TRP A 59 -7.81 18.34 -8.96
C TRP A 59 -6.48 18.27 -8.20
N GLY A 60 -5.67 19.33 -8.22
CA GLY A 60 -4.39 19.37 -7.51
C GLY A 60 -4.55 19.26 -6.00
N VAL A 61 -5.58 19.89 -5.44
CA VAL A 61 -5.93 19.77 -4.01
C VAL A 61 -6.26 18.33 -3.65
N GLY A 62 -7.01 17.62 -4.51
CA GLY A 62 -7.34 16.21 -4.31
C GLY A 62 -6.09 15.31 -4.33
N SER A 63 -5.19 15.52 -5.29
CA SER A 63 -3.91 14.82 -5.35
C SER A 63 -3.06 15.05 -4.10
N MET A 64 -3.02 16.29 -3.61
CA MET A 64 -2.26 16.66 -2.42
C MET A 64 -2.80 15.97 -1.16
N ILE A 65 -4.12 15.99 -0.95
CA ILE A 65 -4.77 15.31 0.18
C ILE A 65 -4.51 13.79 0.12
N ALA A 66 -4.68 13.18 -1.06
CA ALA A 66 -4.42 11.76 -1.25
C ALA A 66 -2.96 11.41 -0.93
N GLY A 67 -2.01 12.23 -1.39
CA GLY A 67 -0.58 12.07 -1.10
C GLY A 67 -0.28 12.13 0.41
N ILE A 68 -0.82 13.14 1.11
CA ILE A 68 -0.63 13.31 2.56
C ILE A 68 -1.20 12.11 3.34
N ILE A 69 -2.43 11.69 3.05
CA ILE A 69 -3.07 10.54 3.72
C ILE A 69 -2.25 9.27 3.48
N SER A 70 -1.76 9.08 2.25
CA SER A 70 -0.94 7.92 1.90
C SER A 70 0.38 7.90 2.69
N ILE A 71 1.06 9.06 2.82
CA ILE A 71 2.27 9.18 3.65
C ILE A 71 1.97 8.83 5.11
N ILE A 72 0.95 9.43 5.71
CA ILE A 72 0.58 9.22 7.12
C ILE A 72 0.26 7.74 7.36
N SER A 73 -0.56 7.13 6.52
CA SER A 73 -0.95 5.72 6.63
C SER A 73 0.27 4.79 6.59
N ASN A 74 1.19 5.02 5.66
CA ASN A 74 2.39 4.20 5.54
C ASN A 74 3.39 4.41 6.68
N ILE A 75 3.53 5.63 7.21
CA ILE A 75 4.35 5.90 8.40
C ILE A 75 3.77 5.20 9.63
N LEU A 76 2.46 5.29 9.85
CA LEU A 76 1.79 4.59 10.94
C LEU A 76 1.98 3.07 10.82
N ASN A 77 1.91 2.53 9.61
CA ASN A 77 2.17 1.11 9.37
C ASN A 77 3.62 0.72 9.66
N LEU A 78 4.60 1.54 9.26
CA LEU A 78 6.02 1.33 9.60
C LEU A 78 6.26 1.31 11.10
N ASN A 79 5.60 2.19 11.85
CA ASN A 79 5.69 2.25 13.31
C ASN A 79 5.05 1.04 13.98
N ARG A 80 3.99 0.46 13.40
CA ARG A 80 3.38 -0.79 13.87
C ARG A 80 4.25 -2.03 13.58
N ILE A 81 4.99 -2.03 12.47
CA ILE A 81 5.78 -3.18 12.01
C ILE A 81 7.15 -3.29 12.70
N LYS A 82 7.75 -2.15 13.08
CA LYS A 82 8.98 -2.09 13.89
C LYS A 82 8.84 -2.97 15.13
#